data_AF-A0A0A1TCV6-F1
#
_entry.id   AF-A0A0A1TCV6-F1
#
_cell.length_a   1.000
_cell.length_b   1.000
_cell.length_c   1.000
_cell.angle_alpha   90.00
_cell.angle_beta   90.00
_cell.angle_gamma   90.00
#
_symmetry.space_group_name_H-M   'P 1'
#
loop_
_entity.id
_entity.type
_entity.pdbx_description
1 polymer ?
#
loop_
_entity_poly.entity_id
_entity_poly.type
_entity_poly.pdbx_seq_one_letter_code
_entity_poly.pdbx_strand_id
1 'polypeptide(L)'
;MKSSFITASLAALAAAAPSAQEKIQAMRLDGKMVMVDSKNPGGKVPQEAAECGIEFKFITDSCPAIIEKAKKLASTAPDDTFTKAFGKADKPTRDTVANILGKMQKRCGAAKNDNINYLCSDPENMCADGQYLWYYSAAGDKAINTHICPIAFSVLDFDYPGMCIERYIYSQHALLVWAMGGNPKSGLGLDFENEDLLKNVFTYSSWTHFFGKQECEDDKAMSPNPAKLTISKF
;
A
#
# COMPACT_ATOMS: atom_id res chain seq x y z
N MET A 1 -30.40 -28.83 55.09
CA MET A 1 -30.29 -28.91 53.62
C MET A 1 -31.45 -28.16 52.98
N LYS A 2 -31.15 -27.06 52.30
CA LYS A 2 -31.67 -26.58 51.00
C LYS A 2 -31.76 -25.05 51.01
N SER A 3 -30.81 -24.45 50.29
CA SER A 3 -30.66 -23.04 50.00
C SER A 3 -31.87 -22.49 49.25
N SER A 4 -32.33 -21.31 49.65
CA SER A 4 -33.17 -20.45 48.82
C SER A 4 -32.27 -19.74 47.81
N PHE A 5 -32.37 -20.12 46.54
CA PHE A 5 -31.74 -19.40 45.43
C PHE A 5 -32.59 -18.18 45.08
N ILE A 6 -31.95 -17.01 45.11
CA ILE A 6 -32.45 -15.75 44.57
C ILE A 6 -32.28 -15.84 43.04
N THR A 7 -33.36 -16.04 42.30
CA THR A 7 -33.39 -15.76 40.85
C THR A 7 -33.62 -14.28 40.64
N ALA A 8 -32.53 -13.50 40.67
CA ALA A 8 -32.52 -12.18 40.06
C ALA A 8 -32.37 -12.39 38.55
N SER A 9 -33.44 -12.16 37.80
CA SER A 9 -33.39 -12.02 36.35
C SER A 9 -32.51 -10.82 35.99
N LEU A 10 -31.22 -11.05 35.72
CA LEU A 10 -30.39 -10.12 34.97
C LEU A 10 -30.81 -10.17 33.49
N ALA A 11 -31.94 -9.52 33.19
CA ALA A 11 -32.13 -8.92 31.88
C ALA A 11 -31.32 -7.63 31.85
N ALA A 12 -29.99 -7.77 31.82
CA ALA A 12 -29.13 -6.68 31.40
C ALA A 12 -29.23 -6.62 29.87
N LEU A 13 -30.20 -5.85 29.39
CA LEU A 13 -30.09 -5.20 28.09
C LEU A 13 -28.83 -4.34 28.17
N ALA A 14 -27.68 -4.91 27.81
CA ALA A 14 -26.57 -4.12 27.34
C ALA A 14 -27.05 -3.54 26.00
N ALA A 15 -27.64 -2.35 26.05
CA ALA A 15 -27.69 -1.48 24.91
C ALA A 15 -26.22 -1.31 24.48
N ALA A 16 -25.81 -2.08 23.47
CA ALA A 16 -24.55 -1.86 22.81
C ALA A 16 -24.57 -0.41 22.35
N ALA A 17 -23.78 0.43 23.00
CA ALA A 17 -23.52 1.76 22.50
C ALA A 17 -23.11 1.60 21.02
N PRO A 18 -23.65 2.41 20.10
CA PRO A 18 -23.17 2.39 18.73
C PRO A 18 -21.66 2.60 18.80
N SER A 19 -20.89 1.56 18.43
CA SER A 19 -19.44 1.65 18.33
C SER A 19 -19.17 2.87 17.46
N ALA A 20 -18.45 3.86 17.98
CA ALA A 20 -18.07 5.04 17.20
C ALA A 20 -17.54 4.53 15.85
N GLN A 21 -18.19 4.91 14.74
CA GLN A 21 -17.75 4.51 13.41
C GLN A 21 -16.28 4.90 13.27
N GLU A 22 -15.41 3.90 13.17
CA GLU A 22 -13.98 4.14 13.02
C GLU A 22 -13.76 4.63 11.58
N LYS A 23 -13.19 5.82 11.43
CA LYS A 23 -12.81 6.32 10.11
C LYS A 23 -11.54 5.61 9.67
N ILE A 24 -11.60 4.93 8.53
CA ILE A 24 -10.47 4.24 7.92
C ILE A 24 -9.95 5.03 6.72
N GLN A 25 -8.66 4.87 6.44
CA GLN A 25 -8.02 5.44 5.25
C GLN A 25 -8.11 4.44 4.11
N ALA A 26 -8.59 4.87 2.94
CA ALA A 26 -8.72 4.04 1.75
C ALA A 26 -8.16 4.76 0.51
N MET A 27 -7.57 3.99 -0.42
CA MET A 27 -7.16 4.49 -1.72
C MET A 27 -8.25 4.21 -2.76
N ARG A 28 -8.75 5.26 -3.41
CA ARG A 28 -9.69 5.15 -4.53
C ARG A 28 -8.98 4.81 -5.85
N LEU A 29 -9.75 4.29 -6.81
CA LEU A 29 -9.28 4.05 -8.19
C LEU A 29 -8.74 5.30 -8.90
N ASP A 30 -9.14 6.51 -8.49
CA ASP A 30 -8.63 7.76 -9.05
C ASP A 30 -7.29 8.21 -8.43
N GLY A 31 -6.70 7.39 -7.56
CA GLY A 31 -5.42 7.66 -6.91
C GLY A 31 -5.53 8.61 -5.72
N LYS A 32 -6.73 8.88 -5.20
CA LYS A 32 -6.91 9.73 -4.02
C LYS A 32 -7.08 8.92 -2.74
N MET A 33 -6.32 9.29 -1.72
CA MET A 33 -6.57 8.84 -0.36
C MET A 33 -7.80 9.55 0.20
N VAL A 34 -8.68 8.79 0.83
CA VAL A 34 -9.89 9.32 1.47
C VAL A 34 -10.08 8.71 2.85
N MET A 35 -10.68 9.48 3.75
CA MET A 35 -11.23 8.95 4.99
C MET A 35 -12.66 8.48 4.73
N VAL A 36 -12.96 7.24 5.09
CA VAL A 36 -14.28 6.63 4.92
C VAL A 36 -14.72 6.02 6.23
N ASP A 37 -16.00 6.09 6.52
CA ASP A 37 -16.55 5.45 7.71
C ASP A 37 -16.51 3.92 7.50
N SER A 38 -15.86 3.20 8.42
CA SER A 38 -15.97 1.74 8.47
C SER A 38 -17.45 1.38 8.57
N LYS A 39 -17.97 0.74 7.52
CA LYS A 39 -19.28 0.11 7.58
C LYS A 39 -19.07 -1.20 8.33
N ASN A 40 -19.22 -1.21 9.64
CA ASN A 40 -19.11 -2.41 10.44
C ASN A 40 -20.12 -3.47 9.96
N PRO A 41 -19.74 -4.53 9.20
CA PRO A 41 -20.68 -5.57 8.86
C PRO A 41 -20.44 -6.68 9.88
N GLY A 42 -21.31 -6.78 10.88
CA GLY A 42 -21.42 -7.98 11.72
C GLY A 42 -21.89 -9.21 10.91
N GLY A 43 -21.24 -9.51 9.78
CA GLY A 43 -21.53 -10.58 8.85
C GLY A 43 -20.26 -11.37 8.60
N LYS A 44 -20.36 -12.69 8.79
CA LYS A 44 -19.33 -13.73 8.60
C LYS A 44 -18.14 -13.30 7.73
N VAL A 45 -16.94 -13.49 8.29
CA VAL A 45 -15.64 -13.47 7.60
C VAL A 45 -15.79 -13.91 6.14
N PRO A 46 -15.69 -12.99 5.17
CA PRO A 46 -15.68 -13.38 3.77
C PRO A 46 -14.41 -14.21 3.54
N GLN A 47 -14.62 -15.35 2.87
CA GLN A 47 -13.59 -16.23 2.33
C GLN A 47 -12.34 -15.46 1.93
N GLU A 48 -11.16 -15.95 2.31
CA GLU A 48 -9.93 -15.59 1.62
C GLU A 48 -10.23 -15.64 0.12
N ALA A 49 -10.17 -14.49 -0.56
CA ALA A 49 -10.26 -14.46 -2.00
C ALA A 49 -9.01 -15.22 -2.48
N ALA A 50 -9.17 -16.50 -2.82
CA ALA A 50 -8.08 -17.38 -3.21
C ALA A 50 -7.25 -16.78 -4.37
N GLU A 51 -7.91 -15.96 -5.20
CA GLU A 51 -7.34 -15.18 -6.31
C GLU A 51 -6.39 -14.05 -5.86
N CYS A 52 -6.54 -13.49 -4.66
CA CYS A 52 -5.54 -12.55 -4.17
C CYS A 52 -4.28 -13.32 -3.70
N GLY A 53 -4.38 -14.59 -3.32
CA GLY A 53 -3.28 -15.33 -2.69
C GLY A 53 -2.02 -15.50 -3.55
N ILE A 54 -2.15 -15.86 -4.83
CA ILE A 54 -1.00 -16.17 -5.69
C ILE A 54 -0.30 -14.89 -6.17
N GLU A 55 -1.08 -13.96 -6.71
CA GLU A 55 -0.63 -12.66 -7.21
C GLU A 55 -0.02 -11.87 -6.06
N PHE A 56 -0.70 -11.80 -4.91
CA PHE A 56 -0.19 -11.13 -3.72
C PHE A 56 1.12 -11.76 -3.21
N LYS A 57 1.20 -13.09 -3.18
CA LYS A 57 2.43 -13.80 -2.82
C LYS A 57 3.56 -13.47 -3.79
N PHE A 58 3.29 -13.48 -5.08
CA PHE A 58 4.28 -13.18 -6.09
C PHE A 58 4.84 -11.75 -5.95
N ILE A 59 3.97 -10.74 -5.78
CA ILE A 59 4.40 -9.35 -5.64
C ILE A 59 5.18 -9.12 -4.34
N THR A 60 4.80 -9.80 -3.26
CA THR A 60 5.51 -9.67 -1.96
C THR A 60 6.85 -10.38 -1.96
N ASP A 61 6.97 -11.56 -2.58
CA ASP A 61 8.22 -12.32 -2.70
C ASP A 61 9.27 -11.58 -3.55
N SER A 62 8.82 -10.93 -4.63
CA SER A 62 9.72 -10.24 -5.57
C SER A 62 9.99 -8.78 -5.22
N CYS A 63 9.19 -8.17 -4.34
CA CYS A 63 9.35 -6.77 -3.97
C CYS A 63 10.75 -6.41 -3.42
N PRO A 64 11.40 -7.19 -2.53
CA PRO A 64 12.71 -6.82 -2.00
C PRO A 64 13.78 -6.64 -3.09
N ALA A 65 13.73 -7.45 -4.15
CA ALA A 65 14.66 -7.36 -5.27
C ALA A 65 14.42 -6.12 -6.12
N ILE A 66 13.14 -5.78 -6.36
CA ILE A 66 12.74 -4.59 -7.12
C ILE A 66 13.15 -3.31 -6.38
N ILE A 67 12.89 -3.25 -5.07
CA ILE A 67 13.29 -2.08 -4.27
C ILE A 67 14.81 -1.98 -4.16
N GLU A 68 15.55 -3.10 -4.08
CA GLU A 68 17.02 -3.06 -4.09
C GLU A 68 17.56 -2.43 -5.39
N LYS A 69 16.99 -2.79 -6.53
CA LYS A 69 17.36 -2.18 -7.82
C LYS A 69 17.08 -0.67 -7.82
N ALA A 70 15.87 -0.26 -7.41
CA ALA A 70 15.49 1.14 -7.30
C ALA A 70 16.41 1.93 -6.36
N LYS A 71 16.79 1.32 -5.23
CA LYS A 71 17.72 1.88 -4.24
C LYS A 71 19.13 2.06 -4.81
N LYS A 72 19.65 1.07 -5.53
CA LYS A 72 20.96 1.19 -6.21
C LYS A 72 20.97 2.33 -7.22
N LEU A 73 19.91 2.40 -8.04
CA LEU A 73 19.77 3.46 -9.04
C LEU A 73 19.61 4.85 -8.41
N ALA A 74 19.02 4.97 -7.23
CA ALA A 74 18.95 6.27 -6.54
C ALA A 74 20.35 6.88 -6.32
N SER A 75 21.39 6.05 -6.17
CA SER A 75 22.77 6.52 -6.00
C SER A 75 23.51 6.79 -7.31
N THR A 76 23.10 6.20 -8.43
CA THR A 76 23.88 6.21 -9.69
C THR A 76 23.14 6.81 -10.89
N ALA A 77 21.83 7.03 -10.79
CA ALA A 77 21.04 7.60 -11.88
C ALA A 77 21.54 8.99 -12.26
N PRO A 78 21.46 9.41 -13.54
CA PRO A 78 21.81 10.75 -13.98
C PRO A 78 21.13 11.84 -13.15
N ASP A 79 21.84 12.95 -12.91
CA ASP A 79 21.34 14.05 -12.06
C ASP A 79 20.01 14.63 -12.57
N ASP A 80 19.85 14.79 -13.88
CA ASP A 80 18.61 15.28 -14.48
C ASP A 80 17.43 14.32 -14.22
N THR A 81 17.67 13.02 -14.37
CA THR A 81 16.68 11.97 -14.12
C THR A 81 16.26 11.96 -12.65
N PHE A 82 17.23 11.99 -11.74
CA PHE A 82 16.96 12.00 -10.31
C PHE A 82 16.27 13.30 -9.86
N THR A 83 16.72 14.45 -10.38
CA THR A 83 16.13 15.77 -10.10
C THR A 83 14.69 15.86 -10.59
N LYS A 84 14.35 15.26 -11.74
CA LYS A 84 12.96 15.19 -12.21
C LYS A 84 12.05 14.43 -11.24
N ALA A 85 12.56 13.43 -10.55
CA ALA A 85 11.79 12.63 -9.59
C ALA A 85 11.74 13.30 -8.21
N PHE A 86 12.88 13.70 -7.64
CA PHE A 86 12.99 14.12 -6.24
C PHE A 86 13.29 15.61 -6.03
N GLY A 87 13.36 16.39 -7.12
CA GLY A 87 13.57 17.84 -7.10
C GLY A 87 15.03 18.30 -6.96
N LYS A 88 15.93 17.44 -6.46
CA LYS A 88 17.37 17.70 -6.34
C LYS A 88 18.16 16.39 -6.45
N ALA A 89 19.40 16.43 -6.94
CA ALA A 89 20.28 15.26 -7.08
C ALA A 89 21.53 15.29 -6.21
N ASP A 90 21.57 16.13 -5.18
CA ASP A 90 22.69 16.18 -4.25
C ASP A 90 22.82 14.89 -3.41
N LYS A 91 24.03 14.65 -2.89
CA LYS A 91 24.33 13.44 -2.11
C LYS A 91 23.38 13.26 -0.91
N PRO A 92 23.08 14.28 -0.08
CA PRO A 92 22.13 14.13 1.02
C PRO A 92 20.72 13.67 0.57
N THR A 93 20.25 14.18 -0.55
CA THR A 93 18.94 13.81 -1.13
C THR A 93 18.97 12.35 -1.59
N ARG A 94 20.00 11.93 -2.32
CA ARG A 94 20.19 10.54 -2.76
C ARG A 94 20.30 9.56 -1.58
N ASP A 95 21.06 9.93 -0.55
CA ASP A 95 21.20 9.13 0.68
C ASP A 95 19.85 8.99 1.40
N THR A 96 19.05 10.05 1.43
CA THR A 96 17.69 10.04 2.03
C THR A 96 16.77 9.09 1.27
N VAL A 97 16.75 9.17 -0.06
CA VAL A 97 15.94 8.28 -0.91
C VAL A 97 16.37 6.83 -0.74
N ALA A 98 17.68 6.55 -0.79
CA ALA A 98 18.22 5.21 -0.61
C ALA A 98 17.89 4.63 0.78
N ASN A 99 17.91 5.45 1.83
CA ASN A 99 17.52 5.04 3.19
C ASN A 99 16.03 4.69 3.28
N ILE A 100 15.14 5.51 2.69
CA ILE A 100 13.70 5.24 2.69
C ILE A 100 13.39 3.96 1.90
N LEU A 101 13.97 3.80 0.71
CA LEU A 101 13.83 2.56 -0.08
C LEU A 101 14.40 1.36 0.69
N GLY A 102 15.52 1.51 1.39
CA GLY A 102 16.06 0.44 2.24
C GLY A 102 15.14 0.04 3.40
N LYS A 103 14.39 1.00 3.98
CA LYS A 103 13.35 0.70 4.98
C LYS A 103 12.15 -0.01 4.36
N MET A 104 11.71 0.39 3.17
CA MET A 104 10.63 -0.28 2.43
C MET A 104 11.04 -1.71 2.02
N GLN A 105 12.26 -1.90 1.53
CA GLN A 105 12.81 -3.20 1.15
C GLN A 105 12.72 -4.22 2.29
N LYS A 106 13.08 -3.81 3.52
CA LYS A 106 13.00 -4.66 4.72
C LYS A 106 11.57 -5.03 5.12
N ARG A 107 10.58 -4.28 4.65
CA ARG A 107 9.16 -4.50 4.92
C ARG A 107 8.49 -5.30 3.82
N CYS A 108 9.06 -5.28 2.63
CA CYS A 108 8.65 -6.18 1.57
C CYS A 108 8.85 -7.64 1.95
N GLY A 109 7.85 -8.47 1.67
CA GLY A 109 7.83 -9.90 2.01
C GLY A 109 7.64 -10.21 3.49
N ALA A 110 7.67 -9.23 4.39
CA ALA A 110 7.42 -9.44 5.80
C ALA A 110 5.91 -9.47 6.07
N ALA A 111 5.29 -10.63 5.93
CA ALA A 111 3.91 -10.88 6.35
C ALA A 111 3.67 -10.60 7.86
N LYS A 112 4.74 -10.40 8.65
CA LYS A 112 4.75 -10.14 10.09
C LYS A 112 5.94 -9.27 10.51
N ASN A 113 6.08 -8.07 9.96
CA ASN A 113 6.84 -7.05 10.68
C ASN A 113 5.88 -6.30 11.59
N ASP A 114 6.31 -5.95 12.81
CA ASP A 114 5.51 -5.51 13.97
C ASP A 114 4.44 -4.42 13.71
N ASN A 115 4.42 -3.78 12.54
CA ASN A 115 3.56 -2.64 12.23
C ASN A 115 2.74 -2.73 10.93
N ILE A 116 2.98 -3.68 10.01
CA ILE A 116 2.24 -3.77 8.73
C ILE A 116 1.92 -5.22 8.38
N ASN A 117 0.63 -5.55 8.30
CA ASN A 117 0.14 -6.81 7.75
C ASN A 117 -0.48 -6.54 6.39
N TYR A 118 -0.31 -7.43 5.43
CA TYR A 118 -1.06 -7.37 4.18
C TYR A 118 -2.06 -8.50 4.11
N LEU A 119 -3.31 -8.15 3.83
CA LEU A 119 -4.42 -9.07 3.86
C LEU A 119 -5.20 -8.98 2.56
N CYS A 120 -5.65 -10.15 2.11
CA CYS A 120 -6.60 -10.32 1.01
C CYS A 120 -8.05 -10.44 1.52
N SER A 121 -8.27 -10.25 2.82
CA SER A 121 -9.60 -10.24 3.42
C SER A 121 -10.21 -8.85 3.34
N ASP A 122 -11.53 -8.79 3.20
CA ASP A 122 -12.30 -7.54 3.18
C ASP A 122 -13.35 -7.51 4.31
N PRO A 123 -12.93 -7.51 5.59
CA PRO A 123 -13.85 -7.50 6.72
C PRO A 123 -14.74 -6.25 6.77
N GLU A 124 -14.35 -5.18 6.10
CA GLU A 124 -15.07 -3.90 6.06
C GLU A 124 -16.01 -3.80 4.85
N ASN A 125 -16.05 -4.84 4.00
CA ASN A 125 -16.82 -4.88 2.75
C ASN A 125 -16.56 -3.65 1.85
N MET A 126 -15.32 -3.16 1.86
CA MET A 126 -14.86 -1.99 1.12
C MET A 126 -14.55 -2.33 -0.34
N CYS A 127 -14.11 -3.56 -0.61
CA CYS A 127 -13.72 -3.99 -1.94
C CYS A 127 -14.93 -4.36 -2.81
N ALA A 128 -16.10 -4.62 -2.21
CA ALA A 128 -17.33 -5.04 -2.90
C ALA A 128 -17.85 -4.01 -3.92
N ASP A 129 -17.71 -2.71 -3.62
CA ASP A 129 -18.20 -1.64 -4.50
C ASP A 129 -17.22 -1.36 -5.67
N GLY A 130 -16.05 -2.02 -5.69
CA GLY A 130 -15.04 -1.86 -6.74
C GLY A 130 -14.42 -0.47 -6.83
N GLN A 131 -14.55 0.37 -5.81
CA GLN A 131 -14.08 1.76 -5.85
C GLN A 131 -12.67 1.96 -5.28
N TYR A 132 -12.15 0.96 -4.57
CA TYR A 132 -10.92 1.08 -3.80
C TYR A 132 -9.89 0.04 -4.22
N LEU A 133 -8.63 0.45 -4.28
CA LEU A 133 -7.50 -0.43 -4.55
C LEU A 133 -7.00 -1.12 -3.28
N TRP A 134 -6.96 -0.38 -2.17
CA TRP A 134 -6.64 -0.90 -0.85
C TRP A 134 -7.20 0.02 0.24
N TYR A 135 -7.22 -0.47 1.47
CA TYR A 135 -7.54 0.33 2.65
C TYR A 135 -6.78 -0.15 3.89
N TYR A 136 -6.77 0.69 4.93
CA TYR A 136 -6.13 0.40 6.21
C TYR A 136 -7.16 0.09 7.29
N SER A 137 -6.92 -0.93 8.11
CA SER A 137 -7.66 -1.15 9.36
C SER A 137 -6.72 -1.28 10.54
N ALA A 138 -7.23 -1.04 11.75
CA ALA A 138 -6.43 -1.18 12.96
C ALA A 138 -5.99 -2.65 13.15
N ALA A 139 -4.72 -2.85 13.51
CA ALA A 139 -4.18 -4.15 13.92
C ALA A 139 -3.54 -4.01 15.31
N GLY A 140 -4.32 -3.51 16.27
CA GLY A 140 -3.83 -3.09 17.58
C GLY A 140 -3.04 -1.78 17.54
N ASP A 141 -2.38 -1.45 18.66
CA ASP A 141 -1.84 -0.11 18.89
C ASP A 141 -0.67 0.25 17.96
N LYS A 142 0.13 -0.72 17.54
CA LYS A 142 1.36 -0.50 16.76
C LYS A 142 1.28 -0.93 15.30
N ALA A 143 0.28 -1.73 14.92
CA ALA A 143 0.13 -2.20 13.56
C ALA A 143 -1.13 -1.68 12.88
N ILE A 144 -1.07 -1.70 11.55
CA ILE A 144 -2.18 -1.47 10.64
C ILE A 144 -2.21 -2.63 9.66
N ASN A 145 -3.39 -3.20 9.46
CA ASN A 145 -3.63 -4.11 8.35
C ASN A 145 -3.82 -3.28 7.08
N THR A 146 -3.18 -3.71 6.01
CA THR A 146 -3.35 -3.21 4.65
C THR A 146 -4.15 -4.25 3.89
N HIS A 147 -5.40 -3.93 3.59
CA HIS A 147 -6.30 -4.79 2.85
C HIS A 147 -6.21 -4.45 1.37
N ILE A 148 -5.73 -5.38 0.53
CA ILE A 148 -5.65 -5.18 -0.91
C ILE A 148 -6.92 -5.70 -1.57
N CYS A 149 -7.62 -4.84 -2.30
CA CYS A 149 -8.86 -5.21 -2.98
C CYS A 149 -8.57 -5.96 -4.30
N PRO A 150 -9.40 -6.97 -4.67
CA PRO A 150 -9.19 -7.73 -5.89
C PRO A 150 -9.07 -6.88 -7.16
N ILE A 151 -9.83 -5.79 -7.24
CA ILE A 151 -9.79 -4.88 -8.39
C ILE A 151 -8.39 -4.30 -8.64
N ALA A 152 -7.54 -4.19 -7.61
CA ALA A 152 -6.18 -3.71 -7.76
C ALA A 152 -5.33 -4.59 -8.68
N PHE A 153 -5.59 -5.90 -8.73
CA PHE A 153 -4.89 -6.83 -9.62
C PHE A 153 -5.39 -6.75 -11.07
N SER A 154 -6.61 -6.26 -11.29
CA SER A 154 -7.19 -6.07 -12.62
C SER A 154 -6.80 -4.73 -13.25
N VAL A 155 -6.61 -3.68 -12.44
CA VAL A 155 -6.34 -2.31 -12.94
C VAL A 155 -4.86 -1.99 -13.09
N LEU A 156 -4.02 -2.74 -12.40
CA LEU A 156 -2.57 -2.55 -12.40
C LEU A 156 -1.93 -3.66 -13.21
N ASP A 157 -0.91 -3.30 -13.98
CA ASP A 157 -0.18 -4.29 -14.74
C ASP A 157 0.46 -5.31 -13.78
N PHE A 158 0.36 -6.58 -14.19
CA PHE A 158 1.06 -7.66 -13.55
C PHE A 158 2.49 -7.67 -14.09
N ASP A 159 3.45 -7.51 -13.19
CA ASP A 159 4.84 -7.25 -13.56
C ASP A 159 5.74 -8.38 -13.09
N TYR A 160 6.50 -9.00 -14.00
CA TYR A 160 7.58 -9.91 -13.61
C TYR A 160 8.90 -9.16 -13.43
N PRO A 161 9.71 -9.52 -12.41
CA PRO A 161 11.09 -9.06 -12.33
C PRO A 161 11.84 -9.45 -13.62
N GLY A 162 12.33 -8.46 -14.37
CA GLY A 162 13.05 -8.70 -15.62
C GLY A 162 12.19 -8.64 -16.89
N MET A 163 10.95 -8.14 -16.82
CA MET A 163 10.23 -7.74 -18.04
C MET A 163 10.11 -6.22 -18.12
N CYS A 164 10.46 -5.66 -19.27
CA CYS A 164 10.20 -4.26 -19.58
C CYS A 164 8.72 -4.10 -19.98
N ILE A 165 7.93 -3.44 -19.13
CA ILE A 165 6.56 -3.04 -19.46
C ILE A 165 6.61 -1.55 -19.85
N GLU A 166 6.54 -1.27 -21.16
CA GLU A 166 6.52 0.10 -21.69
C GLU A 166 5.14 0.77 -21.59
N ARG A 167 4.15 0.08 -21.01
CA ARG A 167 2.81 0.65 -20.80
C ARG A 167 2.87 1.70 -19.69
N TYR A 168 2.21 2.83 -19.91
CA TYR A 168 2.11 3.92 -18.93
C TYR A 168 1.04 3.65 -17.85
N ILE A 169 0.99 2.42 -17.36
CA ILE A 169 0.08 1.95 -16.33
C ILE A 169 0.91 1.56 -15.12
N TYR A 170 0.46 1.92 -13.92
CA TYR A 170 1.14 1.48 -12.70
C TYR A 170 1.09 -0.04 -12.56
N SER A 171 2.19 -0.57 -12.07
CA SER A 171 2.36 -1.99 -11.75
C SER A 171 1.89 -2.35 -10.36
N GLN A 172 1.61 -3.63 -10.12
CA GLN A 172 1.28 -4.14 -8.79
C GLN A 172 2.40 -3.97 -7.73
N HIS A 173 3.70 -3.93 -8.11
CA HIS A 173 4.77 -3.60 -7.13
C HIS A 173 4.77 -2.13 -6.69
N ALA A 174 4.43 -1.23 -7.60
CA ALA A 174 4.27 0.20 -7.31
C ALA A 174 3.13 0.40 -6.29
N LEU A 175 2.05 -0.37 -6.41
CA LEU A 175 0.99 -0.43 -5.41
C LEU A 175 1.50 -0.82 -4.02
N LEU A 176 2.37 -1.84 -3.90
CA LEU A 176 2.94 -2.19 -2.60
C LEU A 176 3.76 -1.05 -2.00
N VAL A 177 4.49 -0.31 -2.82
CA VAL A 177 5.24 0.88 -2.38
C VAL A 177 4.30 1.98 -1.90
N TRP A 178 3.20 2.23 -2.61
CA TRP A 178 2.15 3.15 -2.15
C TRP A 178 1.58 2.73 -0.80
N ALA A 179 1.17 1.49 -0.68
CA ALA A 179 0.55 0.98 0.54
C ALA A 179 1.54 0.97 1.73
N MET A 180 2.84 0.73 1.49
CA MET A 180 3.87 0.84 2.52
C MET A 180 4.12 2.27 2.97
N GLY A 181 4.33 3.17 2.02
CA GLY A 181 4.71 4.55 2.30
C GLY A 181 3.56 5.33 2.91
N GLY A 182 2.36 5.12 2.40
CA GLY A 182 1.13 5.76 2.84
C GLY A 182 0.59 5.27 4.17
N ASN A 183 1.12 4.18 4.72
CA ASN A 183 0.67 3.68 6.01
C ASN A 183 1.12 4.66 7.12
N PRO A 184 0.19 5.21 7.93
CA PRO A 184 0.53 6.24 8.92
C PRO A 184 1.37 5.70 10.09
N LYS A 185 1.34 4.39 10.35
CA LYS A 185 2.20 3.71 11.34
C LYS A 185 3.49 3.16 10.72
N SER A 186 3.74 3.43 9.43
CA SER A 186 4.98 3.04 8.78
C SER A 186 6.20 3.74 9.40
N GLY A 187 6.08 4.94 9.97
CA GLY A 187 7.25 5.70 10.41
C GLY A 187 8.24 6.03 9.27
N LEU A 188 7.78 6.01 8.01
CA LEU A 188 8.53 6.49 6.86
C LEU A 188 8.39 8.01 6.68
N GLY A 189 7.35 8.60 7.28
CA GLY A 189 7.09 10.04 7.17
C GLY A 189 6.67 10.47 5.77
N LEU A 190 6.10 9.54 4.99
CA LEU A 190 5.59 9.80 3.65
C LEU A 190 4.08 10.05 3.68
N ASP A 191 3.61 10.83 2.72
CA ASP A 191 2.23 11.21 2.53
C ASP A 191 1.93 11.32 1.02
N PHE A 192 0.68 11.13 0.60
CA PHE A 192 0.25 11.20 -0.81
C PHE A 192 0.17 12.62 -1.34
N GLU A 193 -0.18 13.57 -0.48
CA GLU A 193 -0.46 14.96 -0.88
C GLU A 193 0.70 15.91 -0.53
N ASN A 194 1.87 15.38 -0.16
CA ASN A 194 3.00 16.22 0.19
C ASN A 194 3.61 16.88 -1.06
N GLU A 195 3.74 18.21 -1.04
CA GLU A 195 4.40 18.97 -2.10
C GLU A 195 5.92 18.72 -2.13
N ASP A 196 6.52 18.36 -0.99
CA ASP A 196 7.91 17.93 -0.93
C ASP A 196 8.03 16.51 -1.51
N LEU A 197 8.65 16.41 -2.70
CA LEU A 197 8.82 15.15 -3.43
C LEU A 197 9.59 14.09 -2.63
N LEU A 198 10.41 14.48 -1.64
CA LEU A 198 11.09 13.54 -0.73
C LEU A 198 10.16 12.94 0.32
N LYS A 199 9.03 13.60 0.60
CA LYS A 199 7.98 13.16 1.52
C LYS A 199 6.75 12.64 0.79
N ASN A 200 6.73 12.70 -0.54
CA ASN A 200 5.61 12.24 -1.33
C ASN A 200 5.75 10.74 -1.67
N VAL A 201 4.79 9.92 -1.24
CA VAL A 201 4.82 8.47 -1.52
C VAL A 201 4.69 8.13 -3.02
N PHE A 202 3.98 8.96 -3.81
CA PHE A 202 3.90 8.77 -5.26
C PHE A 202 5.29 8.81 -5.88
N THR A 203 6.18 9.69 -5.42
CA THR A 203 7.53 9.79 -5.95
C THR A 203 8.30 8.48 -5.82
N TYR A 204 8.27 7.85 -4.65
CA TYR A 204 8.97 6.57 -4.41
C TYR A 204 8.36 5.41 -5.19
N SER A 205 7.03 5.41 -5.32
CA SER A 205 6.31 4.40 -6.10
C SER A 205 6.63 4.50 -7.58
N SER A 206 6.56 5.69 -8.17
CA SER A 206 6.94 5.93 -9.57
C SER A 206 8.42 5.63 -9.81
N TRP A 207 9.31 6.03 -8.88
CA TRP A 207 10.73 5.67 -8.95
C TRP A 207 10.92 4.16 -8.98
N THR A 208 10.25 3.43 -8.09
CA THR A 208 10.32 1.96 -8.04
C THR A 208 9.70 1.32 -9.28
N HIS A 209 8.63 1.89 -9.82
CA HIS A 209 7.99 1.41 -11.04
C HIS A 209 8.95 1.42 -12.23
N PHE A 210 9.65 2.54 -12.45
CA PHE A 210 10.53 2.74 -13.61
C PHE A 210 11.94 2.16 -13.40
N PHE A 211 12.53 2.33 -12.21
CA PHE A 211 13.92 1.99 -11.94
C PHE A 211 14.06 0.68 -11.14
N GLY A 212 13.02 0.24 -10.43
CA GLY A 212 13.07 -1.02 -9.70
C GLY A 212 13.05 -2.27 -10.60
N LYS A 213 12.67 -2.13 -11.87
CA LYS A 213 12.40 -3.28 -12.75
C LYS A 213 13.37 -3.43 -13.92
N GLN A 214 14.28 -2.48 -14.08
CA GLN A 214 14.94 -2.21 -15.35
C GLN A 214 15.53 -3.43 -16.07
N GLU A 215 14.94 -3.70 -17.24
CA GLU A 215 15.56 -4.13 -18.50
C GLU A 215 15.22 -3.14 -19.66
N CYS A 216 14.52 -2.03 -19.38
CA CYS A 216 14.26 -0.96 -20.36
C CYS A 216 15.46 0.01 -20.42
N GLU A 217 15.81 0.50 -21.61
CA GLU A 217 16.84 1.54 -21.80
C GLU A 217 16.57 2.77 -20.89
N ASP A 218 17.54 3.14 -20.04
CA ASP A 218 17.48 4.23 -19.04
C ASP A 218 16.90 5.55 -19.57
N ASP A 219 17.17 5.85 -20.84
CA ASP A 219 16.83 7.12 -21.48
C ASP A 219 15.34 7.23 -21.88
N LYS A 220 14.61 6.11 -21.93
CA LYS A 220 13.18 6.09 -22.32
C LYS A 220 12.22 6.01 -21.12
N ALA A 221 12.69 5.54 -19.97
CA ALA A 221 11.84 5.19 -18.82
C ALA A 221 11.08 6.38 -18.20
N MET A 222 11.56 7.63 -18.36
CA MET A 222 10.88 8.83 -17.85
C MET A 222 10.33 9.75 -18.94
N SER A 223 10.15 9.25 -20.18
CA SER A 223 9.67 10.04 -21.31
C SER A 223 8.19 10.41 -21.27
N PRO A 224 7.43 10.02 -20.24
CA PRO A 224 6.42 10.91 -19.68
C PRO A 224 6.71 11.27 -18.22
N ASN A 225 6.23 12.45 -17.85
CA ASN A 225 6.18 12.91 -16.46
C ASN A 225 5.59 11.79 -15.57
N PRO A 226 6.26 11.33 -14.50
CA PRO A 226 5.75 10.29 -13.59
C PRO A 226 4.38 10.64 -12.99
N ALA A 227 4.01 11.93 -12.92
CA ALA A 227 2.67 12.37 -12.54
C ALA A 227 1.58 12.12 -13.60
N LYS A 228 1.94 11.66 -14.80
CA LYS A 228 1.02 11.29 -15.89
C LYS A 228 0.76 9.78 -15.98
N LEU A 229 1.39 8.96 -15.14
CA LEU A 229 1.02 7.55 -15.03
C LEU A 229 -0.44 7.46 -14.57
N THR A 230 -1.23 6.65 -15.25
CA THR A 230 -2.65 6.48 -14.95
C THR A 230 -2.91 5.12 -14.35
N ILE A 231 -3.85 5.06 -13.40
CA ILE A 231 -4.57 3.83 -13.11
C ILE A 231 -5.50 3.61 -14.31
N SER A 232 -5.52 2.40 -14.89
CA SER A 232 -6.32 2.15 -16.10
C SER A 232 -7.78 2.53 -15.83
N LYS A 233 -8.38 3.38 -16.69
CA LYS A 233 -9.80 3.74 -16.56
C LYS A 233 -10.66 2.53 -16.96
N PHE A 234 -11.53 2.09 -16.05
CA PHE A 234 -12.62 1.15 -16.31
C PHE A 234 -13.88 1.89 -16.71
#